data_AF-A0A254Q8P2-F1
#
_entry.id   AF-A0A254Q8P2-F1
#
_cell.length_a   1.000
_cell.length_b   1.000
_cell.length_c   1.000
_cell.angle_alpha   90.00
_cell.angle_beta   90.00
_cell.angle_gamma   90.00
#
_symmetry.space_group_name_H-M   'P 1'
#
loop_
_entity.id
_entity.type
_entity.pdbx_description
1 polymer ?
#
loop_
_entity_poly.entity_id
_entity_poly.type
_entity_poly.pdbx_seq_one_letter_code
_entity_poly.pdbx_strand_id
1 'polypeptide(L)'
;MKQLIIILTALWSLASYAAPSIPELPEDACDSLKCTKVMKSILSGFNNTPHAVSLEPAVYSGGCYHLGDLNPDHEHFAALMIDQLEDGTTYFSSNFAYFYPQNPYANWDLTKGRQEATDYARKNARIKEGSNASRVEMLTSEGAPAVVYYMRQDPQTKTIYYITYGGFGPQSTKIFCTMNKNP
;
A
#
# COMPACT_ATOMS: atom_id res chain seq x y z
N MET A 1 51.55 -48.19 2.69
CA MET A 1 50.09 -48.13 2.97
C MET A 1 49.55 -46.82 2.41
N LYS A 2 48.72 -46.87 1.36
CA LYS A 2 48.12 -45.69 0.71
C LYS A 2 46.80 -45.36 1.42
N GLN A 3 46.70 -44.21 2.06
CA GLN A 3 45.44 -43.72 2.62
C GLN A 3 44.69 -42.94 1.53
N LEU A 4 43.48 -43.42 1.18
CA LEU A 4 42.52 -42.69 0.36
C LEU A 4 41.92 -41.55 1.18
N ILE A 5 42.02 -40.32 0.69
CA ILE A 5 41.25 -39.18 1.18
C ILE A 5 39.94 -39.15 0.38
N ILE A 6 38.83 -39.50 1.03
CA ILE A 6 37.49 -39.32 0.48
C ILE A 6 37.07 -37.89 0.83
N ILE A 7 37.12 -37.00 -0.17
CA ILE A 7 36.56 -35.65 -0.04
C ILE A 7 35.04 -35.80 -0.15
N LEU A 8 34.36 -35.84 0.99
CA LEU A 8 32.91 -35.68 1.07
C LEU A 8 32.59 -34.24 0.66
N THR A 9 32.26 -34.02 -0.61
CA THR A 9 31.64 -32.78 -1.04
C THR A 9 30.22 -32.75 -0.47
N ALA A 10 30.07 -32.13 0.70
CA ALA A 10 28.77 -31.75 1.19
C ALA A 10 28.14 -30.79 0.18
N LEU A 11 27.21 -31.31 -0.63
CA LEU A 11 26.26 -30.50 -1.38
C LEU A 11 25.35 -29.81 -0.36
N TRP A 12 25.84 -28.68 0.17
CA TRP A 12 24.99 -27.72 0.85
C TRP A 12 24.07 -27.15 -0.21
N SER A 13 22.93 -27.82 -0.35
CA SER A 13 21.79 -27.34 -1.12
C SER A 13 21.46 -25.98 -0.53
N LEU A 14 21.83 -24.91 -1.22
CA LEU A 14 21.38 -23.56 -0.93
C LEU A 14 19.85 -23.61 -1.09
N ALA A 15 19.16 -23.89 0.01
CA ALA A 15 17.73 -23.70 0.11
C ALA A 15 17.52 -22.22 -0.17
N SER A 16 17.19 -21.91 -1.42
CA SER A 16 16.75 -20.60 -1.82
C SER A 16 15.44 -20.41 -1.09
N TYR A 17 15.50 -19.72 0.06
CA TYR A 17 14.31 -19.18 0.70
C TYR A 17 13.73 -18.19 -0.30
N ALA A 18 12.81 -18.67 -1.14
CA ALA A 18 12.03 -17.82 -1.99
C ALA A 18 11.28 -16.87 -1.06
N ALA A 19 11.52 -15.57 -1.23
CA ALA A 19 10.75 -14.57 -0.51
C ALA A 19 9.26 -14.84 -0.76
N PRO A 20 8.39 -14.71 0.27
CA PRO A 20 6.97 -14.94 0.11
C PRO A 20 6.44 -14.08 -1.05
N SER A 21 5.72 -14.71 -1.97
CA SER A 21 5.15 -14.01 -3.13
C SER A 21 4.11 -13.01 -2.66
N ILE A 22 4.25 -11.76 -3.08
CA ILE A 22 3.23 -10.73 -2.88
C ILE A 22 2.01 -11.12 -3.72
N PRO A 23 0.82 -11.31 -3.13
CA PRO A 23 -0.38 -11.58 -3.93
C PRO A 23 -0.65 -10.43 -4.90
N GLU A 24 -1.21 -10.74 -6.07
CA GLU A 24 -1.42 -9.71 -7.10
C GLU A 24 -2.55 -8.74 -6.72
N LEU A 25 -3.54 -9.22 -5.96
CA LEU A 25 -4.72 -8.46 -5.57
C LEU A 25 -5.14 -8.71 -4.12
N PRO A 26 -5.82 -7.73 -3.50
CA PRO A 26 -6.35 -7.82 -2.14
C PRO A 26 -7.75 -8.47 -2.08
N GLU A 27 -8.06 -9.44 -2.94
CA GLU A 27 -9.44 -9.94 -3.11
C GLU A 27 -10.00 -10.62 -1.85
N ASP A 28 -9.12 -11.23 -1.07
CA ASP A 28 -9.41 -11.92 0.19
C ASP A 28 -9.19 -11.02 1.43
N ALA A 29 -9.09 -9.70 1.24
CA ALA A 29 -8.76 -8.76 2.32
C ALA A 29 -9.72 -8.89 3.52
N CYS A 30 -10.95 -9.32 3.27
CA CYS A 30 -11.99 -9.54 4.27
C CYS A 30 -12.28 -11.02 4.63
N ASP A 31 -11.59 -12.01 4.06
CA ASP A 31 -12.00 -13.43 4.19
C ASP A 31 -11.64 -14.08 5.54
N SER A 32 -10.70 -13.50 6.29
CA SER A 32 -10.24 -14.05 7.59
C SER A 32 -10.52 -13.14 8.79
N LEU A 33 -11.07 -11.94 8.56
CA LEU A 33 -11.22 -10.90 9.59
C LEU A 33 -12.62 -10.30 9.56
N LYS A 34 -13.11 -9.84 10.72
CA LYS A 34 -14.42 -9.20 10.89
C LYS A 34 -14.47 -7.81 10.23
N CYS A 35 -14.29 -7.73 8.91
CA CYS A 35 -14.47 -6.48 8.17
C CYS A 35 -15.85 -5.89 8.48
N THR A 36 -15.88 -4.60 8.77
CA THR A 36 -17.12 -3.85 8.96
C THR A 36 -17.87 -3.70 7.66
N LYS A 37 -19.13 -3.23 7.73
CA LYS A 37 -19.91 -2.93 6.52
C LYS A 37 -19.19 -1.91 5.62
N VAL A 38 -18.52 -0.92 6.22
CA VAL A 38 -17.80 0.11 5.47
C VAL A 38 -16.57 -0.48 4.78
N MET A 39 -15.74 -1.27 5.46
CA MET A 39 -14.60 -1.95 4.84
C MET A 39 -15.01 -2.84 3.66
N LYS A 40 -16.10 -3.60 3.81
CA LYS A 40 -16.65 -4.41 2.71
C LYS A 40 -17.12 -3.56 1.53
N SER A 41 -17.70 -2.39 1.79
CA SER A 41 -18.08 -1.44 0.75
C SER A 41 -16.86 -0.89 0.02
N ILE A 42 -15.76 -0.60 0.74
CA ILE A 42 -14.50 -0.14 0.15
C ILE A 42 -13.87 -1.25 -0.70
N LEU A 43 -13.81 -2.48 -0.20
CA LEU A 43 -13.32 -3.64 -0.96
C LEU A 43 -14.18 -3.88 -2.21
N SER A 44 -15.50 -3.75 -2.11
CA SER A 44 -16.37 -3.84 -3.28
C SER A 44 -16.11 -2.72 -4.27
N GLY A 45 -15.89 -1.48 -3.79
CA GLY A 45 -15.49 -0.35 -4.62
C GLY A 45 -14.18 -0.63 -5.36
N PHE A 46 -13.17 -1.12 -4.65
CA PHE A 46 -11.90 -1.56 -5.24
C PHE A 46 -12.12 -2.63 -6.33
N ASN A 47 -12.81 -3.74 -6.01
CA ASN A 47 -13.01 -4.85 -6.93
C ASN A 47 -13.80 -4.45 -8.19
N ASN A 48 -14.77 -3.54 -8.06
CA ASN A 48 -15.61 -3.08 -9.16
C ASN A 48 -15.02 -1.90 -9.94
N THR A 49 -14.00 -1.23 -9.39
CA THR A 49 -13.30 -0.15 -10.11
C THR A 49 -12.38 -0.78 -11.16
N PRO A 50 -12.48 -0.39 -12.44
CA PRO A 50 -11.54 -0.85 -13.46
C PRO A 50 -10.15 -0.29 -13.16
N HIS A 51 -9.11 -1.07 -13.45
CA HIS A 51 -7.74 -0.57 -13.32
C HIS A 51 -7.48 0.53 -14.36
N ALA A 52 -7.19 1.74 -13.90
CA ALA A 52 -6.66 2.80 -14.72
C ALA A 52 -5.17 2.53 -14.99
N VAL A 53 -4.75 2.65 -16.25
CA VAL A 53 -3.35 2.39 -16.69
C VAL A 53 -2.34 3.31 -16.00
N SER A 54 -2.79 4.43 -15.45
CA SER A 54 -1.98 5.34 -14.64
C SER A 54 -2.88 6.10 -13.68
N LEU A 55 -2.43 6.24 -12.44
CA LEU A 55 -3.10 7.08 -11.45
C LEU A 55 -2.78 8.57 -11.71
N GLU A 56 -3.80 9.42 -11.63
CA GLU A 56 -3.63 10.85 -11.88
C GLU A 56 -2.81 11.55 -10.76
N PRO A 57 -1.75 12.32 -11.09
CA PRO A 57 -1.00 13.09 -10.11
C PRO A 57 -1.85 14.16 -9.42
N ALA A 58 -2.02 14.02 -8.10
CA ALA A 58 -2.73 14.95 -7.25
C ALA A 58 -2.53 14.56 -5.77
N VAL A 59 -3.06 15.39 -4.87
CA VAL A 59 -3.35 14.95 -3.51
C VAL A 59 -4.80 14.47 -3.44
N TYR A 60 -4.98 13.35 -2.77
CA TYR A 60 -6.27 12.76 -2.45
C TYR A 60 -6.38 12.66 -0.93
N SER A 61 -7.58 12.79 -0.40
CA SER A 61 -7.83 12.58 1.02
C SER A 61 -9.17 11.93 1.27
N GLY A 62 -9.30 11.25 2.39
CA GLY A 62 -10.55 10.58 2.73
C GLY A 62 -10.46 9.67 3.94
N GLY A 63 -11.53 8.91 4.12
CA GLY A 63 -11.75 8.03 5.26
C GLY A 63 -11.05 6.68 5.09
N CYS A 64 -10.48 6.21 6.19
CA CYS A 64 -9.72 4.97 6.31
C CYS A 64 -10.20 4.19 7.54
N TYR A 65 -10.28 2.87 7.38
CA TYR A 65 -10.74 1.94 8.40
C TYR A 65 -9.69 0.84 8.56
N HIS A 66 -9.40 0.48 9.80
CA HIS A 66 -8.23 -0.33 10.14
C HIS A 66 -8.66 -1.67 10.75
N LEU A 67 -8.08 -2.77 10.26
CA LEU A 67 -8.12 -4.06 10.93
C LEU A 67 -6.86 -4.26 11.76
N GLY A 68 -7.00 -4.58 13.04
CA GLY A 68 -5.88 -4.73 13.98
C GLY A 68 -6.35 -4.36 15.38
N ASP A 69 -5.52 -3.59 16.10
CA ASP A 69 -5.80 -3.17 17.48
C ASP A 69 -6.70 -1.94 17.58
N LEU A 70 -6.97 -1.25 16.45
CA LEU A 70 -7.86 -0.11 16.38
C LEU A 70 -9.33 -0.55 16.29
N ASN A 71 -10.26 0.31 16.75
CA ASN A 71 -11.69 0.08 16.56
C ASN A 71 -12.00 0.09 15.05
N PRO A 72 -12.43 -1.03 14.45
CA PRO A 72 -12.59 -1.14 13.01
C PRO A 72 -13.78 -0.33 12.47
N ASP A 73 -14.70 0.13 13.33
CA ASP A 73 -15.81 1.01 12.96
C ASP A 73 -15.46 2.50 13.11
N HIS A 74 -14.29 2.84 13.65
CA HIS A 74 -13.87 4.23 13.78
C HIS A 74 -13.18 4.69 12.49
N GLU A 75 -13.65 5.81 11.95
CA GLU A 75 -13.03 6.43 10.79
C GLU A 75 -11.77 7.19 11.19
N HIS A 76 -10.70 6.94 10.45
CA HIS A 76 -9.47 7.72 10.48
C HIS A 76 -9.31 8.44 9.14
N PHE A 77 -8.44 9.44 9.06
CA PHE A 77 -8.22 10.15 7.81
C PHE A 77 -6.83 9.88 7.27
N ALA A 78 -6.72 9.86 5.95
CA ALA A 78 -5.43 9.85 5.29
C ALA A 78 -5.35 10.94 4.21
N ALA A 79 -4.12 11.34 3.91
CA ALA A 79 -3.75 11.96 2.66
C ALA A 79 -2.95 10.96 1.84
N LEU A 80 -3.17 10.94 0.53
CA LEU A 80 -2.42 10.19 -0.46
C LEU A 80 -1.97 11.18 -1.53
N MET A 81 -0.67 11.39 -1.64
CA MET A 81 -0.08 12.17 -2.72
C MET A 81 0.47 11.23 -3.78
N ILE A 82 0.06 11.46 -5.01
CA ILE A 82 0.67 10.87 -6.21
C ILE A 82 1.31 12.01 -6.97
N ASP A 83 2.60 11.88 -7.24
CA ASP A 83 3.38 12.92 -7.88
C ASP A 83 4.45 12.29 -8.79
N GLN A 84 4.96 13.07 -9.74
CA GLN A 84 6.01 12.66 -10.66
C GLN A 84 7.31 13.37 -10.37
N LEU A 85 8.40 12.61 -10.37
CA LEU A 85 9.76 13.13 -10.35
C LEU A 85 10.16 13.61 -11.75
N GLU A 86 11.25 14.39 -11.82
CA GLU A 86 11.79 14.92 -13.08
C GLU A 86 12.18 13.82 -14.08
N ASP A 87 12.52 12.63 -13.60
CA ASP A 87 12.85 11.45 -14.42
C ASP A 87 11.62 10.70 -14.94
N GLY A 88 10.41 11.24 -14.70
CA GLY A 88 9.13 10.64 -15.10
C GLY A 88 8.60 9.58 -14.13
N THR A 89 9.34 9.29 -13.06
CA THR A 89 8.94 8.27 -12.08
C THR A 89 7.79 8.76 -11.20
N THR A 90 6.69 8.01 -11.19
CA THR A 90 5.57 8.27 -10.28
C THR A 90 5.86 7.69 -8.90
N TYR A 91 5.69 8.50 -7.86
CA TYR A 91 5.84 8.07 -6.47
C TYR A 91 4.60 8.41 -5.64
N PHE A 92 4.48 7.67 -4.55
CA PHE A 92 3.41 7.75 -3.58
C PHE A 92 3.94 8.28 -2.25
N SER A 93 3.15 9.09 -1.57
CA SER A 93 3.34 9.40 -0.16
C SER A 93 2.00 9.37 0.56
N SER A 94 1.97 8.85 1.78
CA SER A 94 0.78 8.88 2.62
C SER A 94 1.06 9.49 3.98
N ASN A 95 0.03 10.14 4.52
CA ASN A 95 -0.02 10.66 5.88
C ASN A 95 -1.33 10.20 6.51
N PHE A 96 -1.29 9.85 7.80
CA PHE A 96 -2.46 9.39 8.54
C PHE A 96 -2.74 10.28 9.74
N ALA A 97 -4.02 10.62 9.92
CA ALA A 97 -4.55 11.36 11.04
C ALA A 97 -5.51 10.44 11.80
N TYR A 98 -5.03 9.92 12.93
CA TYR A 98 -5.81 9.03 13.77
C TYR A 98 -6.66 9.82 14.77
N PHE A 99 -7.94 9.46 14.90
CA PHE A 99 -8.87 10.04 15.88
C PHE A 99 -9.12 11.54 15.72
N TYR A 100 -8.90 12.07 14.52
CA TYR A 100 -9.26 13.45 14.20
C TYR A 100 -10.78 13.55 14.02
N PRO A 101 -11.42 14.65 14.45
CA PRO A 101 -12.88 14.82 14.32
C PRO A 101 -13.32 15.06 12.86
N GLN A 102 -12.40 15.47 11.99
CA GLN A 102 -12.65 15.76 10.58
C GLN A 102 -11.37 15.59 9.76
N ASN A 103 -11.50 15.42 8.43
CA ASN A 103 -10.38 15.26 7.52
C ASN A 103 -9.48 16.52 7.51
N PRO A 104 -8.25 16.46 8.06
CA PRO A 104 -7.36 17.62 8.13
C PRO A 104 -6.64 17.90 6.81
N TYR A 105 -6.80 17.03 5.81
CA TYR A 105 -6.06 17.05 4.55
C TYR A 105 -6.88 17.54 3.36
N ALA A 106 -8.15 17.88 3.56
CA ALA A 106 -9.10 18.16 2.48
C ALA A 106 -8.68 19.29 1.51
N ASN A 107 -7.85 20.22 1.98
CA ASN A 107 -7.39 21.38 1.21
C ASN A 107 -5.91 21.29 0.81
N TRP A 108 -5.29 20.11 0.93
CA TRP A 108 -3.91 19.94 0.51
C TRP A 108 -3.81 19.88 -1.01
N ASP A 109 -2.90 20.66 -1.57
CA ASP A 109 -2.47 20.60 -2.96
C ASP A 109 -1.13 19.83 -3.08
N LEU A 110 -0.63 19.67 -4.31
CA LEU A 110 0.68 19.04 -4.54
C LEU A 110 1.82 19.80 -3.85
N THR A 111 1.72 21.13 -3.71
CA THR A 111 2.75 21.93 -3.01
C THR A 111 2.86 21.50 -1.56
N LYS A 112 1.73 21.44 -0.86
CA LYS A 112 1.66 20.99 0.53
C LYS A 112 2.03 19.51 0.65
N GLY A 113 1.51 18.67 -0.24
CA GLY A 113 1.86 17.25 -0.29
C GLY A 113 3.38 17.03 -0.39
N ARG A 114 4.08 17.77 -1.25
CA ARG A 114 5.54 17.67 -1.42
C ARG A 114 6.31 18.12 -0.17
N GLN A 115 5.82 19.13 0.54
CA GLN A 115 6.41 19.59 1.80
C GLN A 115 6.33 18.53 2.89
N GLU A 116 5.19 17.82 2.96
CA GLU A 116 4.92 16.79 3.98
C GLU A 116 5.46 15.39 3.57
N ALA A 117 5.78 15.19 2.29
CA ALA A 117 6.34 13.95 1.82
C ALA A 117 7.75 13.73 2.39
N THR A 118 7.96 12.56 2.97
CA THR A 118 9.27 12.17 3.50
C THR A 118 10.26 11.86 2.38
N ASP A 119 11.55 12.09 2.65
CA ASP A 119 12.62 11.67 1.72
C ASP A 119 12.62 10.17 1.46
N TYR A 120 12.18 9.39 2.47
CA TYR A 120 12.01 7.95 2.30
C TYR A 120 10.94 7.64 1.25
N ALA A 121 9.75 8.25 1.33
CA ALA A 121 8.68 8.04 0.36
C ALA A 121 9.14 8.46 -1.05
N ARG A 122 9.77 9.64 -1.17
CA ARG A 122 10.36 10.12 -2.42
C ARG A 122 11.38 9.19 -3.05
N LYS A 123 12.07 8.35 -2.27
CA LYS A 123 13.09 7.42 -2.79
C LYS A 123 12.56 6.00 -3.01
N ASN A 124 11.67 5.53 -2.14
CA ASN A 124 11.35 4.10 -2.04
C ASN A 124 9.91 3.77 -2.38
N ALA A 125 8.97 4.71 -2.26
CA ALA A 125 7.54 4.46 -2.44
C ALA A 125 7.13 4.63 -3.91
N ARG A 126 7.72 3.81 -4.79
CA ARG A 126 7.46 3.83 -6.24
C ARG A 126 6.14 3.14 -6.55
N ILE A 127 5.33 3.77 -7.40
CA ILE A 127 4.13 3.13 -7.93
C ILE A 127 4.55 2.18 -9.05
N LYS A 128 4.17 0.92 -8.92
CA LYS A 128 4.32 -0.13 -9.92
C LYS A 128 2.95 -0.39 -10.52
N GLU A 129 2.82 -0.22 -11.83
CA GLU A 129 1.59 -0.58 -12.54
C GLU A 129 1.55 -2.09 -12.77
N GLY A 130 0.57 -2.76 -12.16
CA GLY A 130 0.28 -4.17 -12.37
C GLY A 130 -0.73 -4.37 -13.50
N SER A 131 -1.06 -5.62 -13.81
CA SER A 131 -2.09 -5.92 -14.82
C SER A 131 -3.50 -5.60 -14.32
N ASN A 132 -3.70 -5.65 -12.99
CA ASN A 132 -5.01 -5.55 -12.36
C ASN A 132 -5.13 -4.43 -11.30
N ALA A 133 -4.03 -3.83 -10.85
CA ALA A 133 -4.01 -2.74 -9.89
C ALA A 133 -2.64 -2.05 -9.89
N SER A 134 -2.62 -0.77 -9.56
CA SER A 134 -1.39 -0.07 -9.22
C SER A 134 -0.98 -0.47 -7.80
N ARG A 135 0.31 -0.64 -7.53
CA ARG A 135 0.77 -0.98 -6.18
C ARG A 135 2.04 -0.27 -5.76
N VAL A 136 2.20 -0.12 -4.44
CA VAL A 136 3.45 0.35 -3.82
C VAL A 136 3.89 -0.70 -2.82
N GLU A 137 5.16 -1.08 -2.89
CA GLU A 137 5.78 -2.04 -1.99
C GLU A 137 6.82 -1.30 -1.13
N MET A 138 6.55 -1.21 0.17
CA MET A 138 7.51 -0.73 1.15
C MET A 138 8.24 -1.93 1.71
N LEU A 139 9.57 -1.98 1.56
CA LEU A 139 10.38 -3.14 1.90
C LEU A 139 11.03 -3.00 3.29
N THR A 140 11.27 -4.14 3.96
CA THR A 140 12.13 -4.24 5.15
C THR A 140 13.60 -4.07 4.76
N SER A 141 14.49 -3.99 5.75
CA SER A 141 15.95 -3.98 5.54
C SER A 141 16.47 -5.21 4.78
N GLU A 142 15.77 -6.33 4.90
CA GLU A 142 16.08 -7.60 4.24
C GLU A 142 15.48 -7.70 2.83
N GLY A 143 14.79 -6.64 2.36
CA GLY A 143 14.17 -6.59 1.04
C GLY A 143 12.82 -7.30 0.95
N ALA A 144 12.26 -7.79 2.07
CA ALA A 144 10.94 -8.40 2.10
C ALA A 144 9.84 -7.31 2.14
N PRO A 145 8.65 -7.54 1.58
CA PRO A 145 7.55 -6.57 1.65
C PRO A 145 7.06 -6.39 3.09
N ALA A 146 7.24 -5.18 3.64
CA ALA A 146 6.74 -4.78 4.95
C ALA A 146 5.30 -4.27 4.87
N VAL A 147 5.02 -3.43 3.87
CA VAL A 147 3.68 -2.89 3.60
C VAL A 147 3.45 -2.87 2.10
N VAL A 148 2.29 -3.35 1.66
CA VAL A 148 1.89 -3.28 0.25
C VAL A 148 0.58 -2.51 0.15
N TYR A 149 0.56 -1.47 -0.67
CA TYR A 149 -0.62 -0.67 -0.99
C TYR A 149 -1.12 -1.10 -2.36
N TYR A 150 -2.38 -1.51 -2.46
CA TYR A 150 -3.05 -1.77 -3.74
C TYR A 150 -4.04 -0.65 -4.01
N MET A 151 -4.01 -0.09 -5.21
CA MET A 151 -4.81 1.08 -5.58
C MET A 151 -5.52 0.85 -6.91
N ARG A 152 -6.76 1.32 -6.97
CA ARG A 152 -7.49 1.54 -8.22
C ARG A 152 -8.18 2.89 -8.17
N GLN A 153 -8.20 3.56 -9.31
CA GLN A 153 -8.82 4.87 -9.47
C GLN A 153 -10.04 4.76 -10.37
N ASP A 154 -11.18 5.26 -9.88
CA ASP A 154 -12.36 5.43 -10.71
C ASP A 154 -12.07 6.45 -11.83
N PRO A 155 -12.26 6.09 -13.11
CA PRO A 155 -11.89 6.96 -14.22
C PRO A 155 -12.76 8.22 -14.33
N GLN A 156 -13.97 8.21 -13.78
CA GLN A 156 -14.93 9.31 -13.82
C GLN A 156 -14.78 10.23 -12.60
N THR A 157 -14.85 9.69 -11.39
CA THR A 157 -14.82 10.49 -10.15
C THR A 157 -13.41 10.79 -9.68
N LYS A 158 -12.41 10.09 -10.22
CA LYS A 158 -11.01 10.10 -9.74
C LYS A 158 -10.84 9.57 -8.31
N THR A 159 -11.89 9.04 -7.70
CA THR A 159 -11.82 8.42 -6.38
C THR A 159 -10.84 7.25 -6.42
N ILE A 160 -9.91 7.21 -5.48
CA ILE A 160 -9.00 6.08 -5.29
C ILE A 160 -9.55 5.22 -4.16
N TYR A 161 -9.75 3.94 -4.47
CA TYR A 161 -9.90 2.91 -3.46
C TYR A 161 -8.52 2.29 -3.24
N TYR A 162 -8.07 2.24 -1.99
CA TYR A 162 -6.84 1.53 -1.68
C TYR A 162 -6.94 0.64 -0.45
N ILE A 163 -6.25 -0.49 -0.53
CA ILE A 163 -6.18 -1.51 0.50
C ILE A 163 -4.72 -1.78 0.82
N THR A 164 -4.38 -1.84 2.10
CA THR A 164 -3.03 -2.21 2.53
C THR A 164 -2.97 -3.62 3.10
N TYR A 165 -1.85 -4.30 2.87
CA TYR A 165 -1.43 -5.47 3.63
C TYR A 165 -0.16 -5.12 4.41
N GLY A 166 -0.16 -5.42 5.71
CA GLY A 166 0.89 -5.00 6.62
C GLY A 166 0.71 -3.58 7.14
N GLY A 167 1.60 -3.19 8.04
CA GLY A 167 1.62 -1.87 8.66
C GLY A 167 2.92 -1.65 9.43
N PHE A 168 3.32 -0.39 9.58
CA PHE A 168 4.44 -0.01 10.44
C PHE A 168 4.00 0.00 11.91
N GLY A 169 3.70 -1.18 12.46
CA GLY A 169 3.31 -1.37 13.86
C GLY A 169 2.09 -2.28 14.06
N PRO A 170 1.74 -2.59 15.31
CA PRO A 170 0.66 -3.53 15.65
C PRO A 170 -0.74 -2.97 15.36
N GLN A 171 -0.83 -1.65 15.16
CA GLN A 171 -2.10 -0.92 15.06
C GLN A 171 -2.94 -1.35 13.85
N SER A 172 -2.32 -1.83 12.78
CA SER A 172 -3.04 -2.22 11.56
C SER A 172 -2.35 -3.32 10.78
N THR A 173 -3.09 -4.39 10.56
CA THR A 173 -2.72 -5.50 9.66
C THR A 173 -3.21 -5.24 8.24
N LYS A 174 -4.34 -4.55 8.10
CA LYS A 174 -4.92 -4.10 6.83
C LYS A 174 -5.63 -2.76 7.04
N ILE A 175 -5.58 -1.91 6.02
CA ILE A 175 -6.27 -0.61 6.01
C ILE A 175 -7.10 -0.53 4.74
N PHE A 176 -8.33 -0.03 4.86
CA PHE A 176 -9.29 0.14 3.76
C PHE A 176 -9.64 1.61 3.66
N CYS A 177 -9.33 2.24 2.52
CA CYS A 177 -9.55 3.67 2.35
C CYS A 177 -10.31 4.00 1.06
N THR A 178 -11.13 5.05 1.15
CA THR A 178 -11.70 5.75 -0.01
C THR A 178 -11.16 7.17 -0.03
N MET A 179 -10.51 7.55 -1.12
CA MET A 179 -9.75 8.79 -1.24
C MET A 179 -10.30 9.62 -2.38
N ASN A 180 -10.78 10.82 -2.09
CA ASN A 180 -11.28 11.73 -3.11
C ASN A 180 -10.18 12.70 -3.51
N LYS A 181 -10.15 13.08 -4.79
CA LYS A 181 -9.22 14.09 -5.28
C LYS A 181 -9.51 15.41 -4.57
N ASN A 182 -8.47 16.04 -4.03
CA ASN A 182 -8.59 17.38 -3.46
C ASN A 182 -8.78 18.42 -4.58
N PRO A 183 -9.39 19.58 -4.26
CA PRO A 183 -9.63 20.66 -5.23
C PRO A 183 -8.35 21.27 -5.80
#